data_AF-A0AA43DBB0-F1
#
_entry.id   AF-A0AA43DBB0-F1
#
_cell.length_a   1.000
_cell.length_b   1.000
_cell.length_c   1.000
_cell.angle_alpha   90.00
_cell.angle_beta   90.00
_cell.angle_gamma   90.00
#
_symmetry.space_group_name_H-M   'P 1'
#
loop_
_entity.id
_entity.type
_entity.pdbx_description
1 polymer ?
#
loop_
_entity_poly.entity_id
_entity_poly.type
_entity_poly.pdbx_seq_one_letter_code
_entity_poly.pdbx_strand_id
1 'polypeptide(L)'
;FSIPHEGDYLTVEDVDSAADILNKAGMILAYNGLLLCYHPHGYEFRPYKGGTLFDYMMEKFDQRYVQFEMDVFWIKQAGQDPLALLKKYSNRFVLMHLKDRKHGTLNTDNGKADVETNVVLGTGDVGIAEIFQEAKRLGIQHIFIEDESSRSLEQIPKSLKFLRTQW
;
A
#
# COMPACT_ATOMS: atom_id res chain seq x y z
N PHE A 1 11.23 -0.89 -4.39
CA PHE A 1 11.53 -0.10 -5.60
C PHE A 1 10.48 0.99 -5.70
N SER A 2 10.86 2.26 -5.74
CA SER A 2 9.96 3.41 -5.89
C SER A 2 10.04 4.00 -7.29
N ILE A 3 9.07 4.83 -7.68
CA ILE A 3 9.22 5.72 -8.84
C ILE A 3 10.47 6.59 -8.60
N PRO A 4 11.42 6.69 -9.54
CA PRO A 4 12.57 7.58 -9.37
C PRO A 4 12.12 9.03 -9.20
N HIS A 5 12.61 9.71 -8.17
CA HIS A 5 12.34 11.12 -7.89
C HIS A 5 13.48 11.74 -7.07
N GLU A 6 13.56 13.07 -7.04
CA GLU A 6 14.58 13.77 -6.25
C GLU A 6 14.22 13.82 -4.77
N GLY A 7 15.12 13.28 -3.93
CA GLY A 7 14.93 13.23 -2.49
C GLY A 7 13.66 12.49 -2.11
N ASP A 8 12.79 13.14 -1.34
CA ASP A 8 11.50 12.59 -0.93
C ASP A 8 10.35 13.21 -1.73
N TYR A 9 10.62 13.96 -2.82
CA TYR A 9 9.62 14.76 -3.55
C TYR A 9 9.19 14.14 -4.87
N LEU A 10 8.06 13.41 -4.83
CA LEU A 10 7.40 12.89 -6.04
C LEU A 10 6.62 14.02 -6.73
N THR A 11 6.92 14.26 -8.01
CA THR A 11 6.25 15.26 -8.85
C THR A 11 5.17 14.64 -9.74
N VAL A 12 4.40 15.49 -10.42
CA VAL A 12 3.43 15.06 -11.43
C VAL A 12 4.15 14.49 -12.65
N GLU A 13 5.27 15.11 -13.03
CA GLU A 13 6.11 14.69 -14.14
C GLU A 13 6.70 13.30 -13.89
N ASP A 14 7.09 12.99 -12.65
CA ASP A 14 7.54 11.65 -12.26
C ASP A 14 6.40 10.63 -12.38
N VAL A 15 5.18 11.00 -11.99
CA VAL A 15 3.99 10.14 -12.14
C VAL A 15 3.63 9.91 -13.60
N ASP A 16 3.68 10.95 -14.44
CA ASP A 16 3.42 10.83 -15.88
C ASP A 16 4.47 9.94 -16.56
N SER A 17 5.75 10.12 -16.24
CA SER A 17 6.84 9.27 -16.71
C SER A 17 6.65 7.81 -16.25
N ALA A 18 6.31 7.60 -14.98
CA ALA A 18 6.02 6.28 -14.44
C ALA A 18 4.81 5.64 -15.13
N ALA A 19 3.75 6.39 -15.43
CA ALA A 19 2.58 5.88 -16.14
C ALA A 19 2.97 5.37 -17.53
N ASP A 20 3.76 6.13 -18.28
CA ASP A 20 4.22 5.73 -19.61
C ASP A 20 5.07 4.45 -19.57
N ILE A 21 5.96 4.32 -18.58
CA ILE A 21 6.84 3.16 -18.42
C ILE A 21 6.04 1.94 -17.95
N LEU A 22 5.28 2.09 -16.86
CA LEU A 22 4.59 0.98 -16.20
C LEU A 22 3.42 0.46 -17.04
N ASN A 23 2.71 1.30 -17.79
CA ASN A 23 1.68 0.83 -18.72
C ASN A 23 2.29 -0.01 -19.86
N LYS A 24 3.44 0.41 -20.42
CA LYS A 24 4.15 -0.36 -21.45
C LYS A 24 4.70 -1.67 -20.88
N ALA A 25 5.34 -1.62 -19.72
CA ALA A 25 5.88 -2.80 -19.05
C ALA A 25 4.77 -3.77 -18.65
N GLY A 26 3.67 -3.27 -18.08
CA GLY A 26 2.49 -4.05 -17.71
C GLY A 26 1.85 -4.73 -18.91
N MET A 27 1.78 -4.08 -20.07
CA MET A 27 1.30 -4.71 -21.31
C MET A 27 2.20 -5.86 -21.77
N ILE A 28 3.52 -5.69 -21.70
CA ILE A 28 4.50 -6.75 -22.04
C ILE A 28 4.37 -7.91 -21.05
N LEU A 29 4.26 -7.62 -19.75
CA LEU A 29 4.09 -8.64 -18.70
C LEU A 29 2.77 -9.39 -18.89
N ALA A 30 1.67 -8.69 -19.18
CA ALA A 30 0.36 -9.29 -19.40
C ALA A 30 0.35 -10.24 -20.61
N TYR A 31 1.06 -9.88 -21.69
CA TYR A 31 1.24 -10.78 -22.84
C TYR A 31 1.93 -12.10 -22.46
N ASN A 32 2.74 -12.10 -21.40
CA ASN A 32 3.42 -13.26 -20.85
C ASN A 32 2.71 -13.87 -19.63
N GLY A 33 1.45 -13.48 -19.37
CA GLY A 33 0.66 -14.03 -18.26
C GLY A 33 1.05 -13.52 -16.87
N LEU A 34 1.80 -12.42 -16.78
CA LEU A 34 2.19 -11.78 -15.52
C LEU A 34 1.41 -10.48 -15.32
N LEU A 35 1.01 -10.22 -14.07
CA LEU A 35 0.34 -8.97 -13.69
C LEU A 35 1.32 -8.06 -12.94
N LEU A 36 1.48 -6.83 -13.43
CA LEU A 36 2.27 -5.82 -12.75
C LEU A 36 1.47 -5.18 -11.62
N CYS A 37 2.02 -5.18 -10.41
CA CYS A 37 1.45 -4.50 -9.25
C CYS A 37 2.40 -3.43 -8.72
N TYR A 38 1.93 -2.19 -8.58
CA TYR A 38 2.69 -1.11 -7.96
C TYR A 38 2.42 -1.04 -6.45
N HIS A 39 3.47 -0.90 -5.65
CA HIS A 39 3.40 -0.79 -4.20
C HIS A 39 3.69 0.66 -3.77
N PRO A 40 2.69 1.45 -3.34
CA PRO A 40 2.89 2.81 -2.85
C PRO A 40 3.58 2.78 -1.47
N HIS A 41 4.42 3.78 -1.20
CA HIS A 41 5.23 3.87 0.01
C HIS A 41 5.03 5.19 0.76
N GLY A 42 4.05 6.01 0.39
CA GLY A 42 3.66 7.21 1.15
C GLY A 42 3.84 8.50 0.36
N TYR A 43 4.88 8.59 -0.48
CA TYR A 43 5.16 9.77 -1.33
C TYR A 43 3.99 10.13 -2.25
N GLU A 44 3.23 9.12 -2.64
CA GLU A 44 2.09 9.23 -3.55
C GLU A 44 0.90 9.97 -2.91
N PHE A 45 0.84 10.13 -1.60
CA PHE A 45 -0.35 10.70 -0.93
C PHE A 45 -0.30 12.21 -0.72
N ARG A 46 0.66 12.89 -1.35
CA ARG A 46 0.74 14.35 -1.34
C ARG A 46 -0.45 14.99 -2.03
N PRO A 47 -0.93 16.15 -1.55
CA PRO A 47 -2.03 16.86 -2.17
C PRO A 47 -1.74 17.18 -3.65
N TYR A 48 -2.67 16.81 -4.52
CA TYR A 48 -2.64 17.19 -5.92
C TYR A 48 -4.06 17.37 -6.44
N LYS A 49 -4.32 18.57 -6.99
CA LYS A 49 -5.68 19.01 -7.37
C LYS A 49 -6.65 18.84 -6.20
N GLY A 50 -7.80 18.21 -6.42
CA GLY A 50 -8.81 17.92 -5.39
C GLY A 50 -8.60 16.61 -4.62
N GLY A 51 -7.44 15.96 -4.76
CA GLY A 51 -7.11 14.70 -4.12
C GLY A 51 -5.61 14.58 -3.85
N THR A 52 -5.04 13.42 -4.14
CA THR A 52 -3.63 13.09 -3.97
C THR A 52 -2.96 12.73 -5.30
N LEU A 53 -1.61 12.68 -5.32
CA LEU A 53 -0.90 12.11 -6.48
C LEU A 53 -1.29 10.64 -6.72
N PHE A 54 -1.62 9.89 -5.67
CA PHE A 54 -2.10 8.51 -5.75
C PHE A 54 -3.44 8.43 -6.47
N ASP A 55 -4.36 9.37 -6.21
CA ASP A 55 -5.61 9.46 -6.97
C ASP A 55 -5.33 9.72 -8.45
N TYR A 56 -4.36 10.57 -8.76
CA TYR A 56 -3.93 10.80 -10.14
C TYR A 56 -3.26 9.57 -10.77
N MET A 57 -2.47 8.80 -10.02
CA MET A 57 -1.92 7.52 -10.47
C MET A 57 -3.04 6.52 -10.79
N MET A 58 -4.10 6.47 -9.99
CA MET A 58 -5.26 5.62 -10.25
C MET A 58 -5.94 5.97 -11.59
N GLU A 59 -5.93 7.24 -12.00
CA GLU A 59 -6.43 7.68 -13.31
C GLU A 59 -5.47 7.33 -14.47
N LYS A 60 -4.15 7.46 -14.23
CA LYS A 60 -3.12 7.36 -15.27
C LYS A 60 -2.65 5.93 -15.55
N PHE A 61 -2.69 5.06 -14.56
CA PHE A 61 -2.21 3.68 -14.68
C PHE A 61 -3.36 2.82 -15.21
N ASP A 62 -3.17 2.23 -16.39
CA ASP A 62 -4.17 1.43 -17.06
C ASP A 62 -4.44 0.15 -16.27
N GLN A 63 -5.62 0.06 -15.66
CA GLN A 63 -6.02 -1.07 -14.81
C GLN A 63 -5.94 -2.45 -15.49
N ARG A 64 -5.90 -2.50 -16.83
CA ARG A 64 -5.71 -3.76 -17.58
C ARG A 64 -4.30 -4.31 -17.47
N TYR A 65 -3.33 -3.44 -17.20
CA TYR A 65 -1.90 -3.74 -17.24
C TYR A 65 -1.20 -3.50 -15.91
N VAL A 66 -1.73 -2.58 -15.09
CA VAL A 66 -1.12 -2.16 -13.82
C VAL A 66 -2.19 -2.11 -12.73
N GLN A 67 -2.00 -3.00 -11.74
CA GLN A 67 -2.76 -3.01 -10.50
C GLN A 67 -1.88 -2.55 -9.34
N PHE A 68 -2.41 -2.57 -8.12
CA PHE A 68 -1.70 -2.13 -6.93
C PHE A 68 -1.62 -3.21 -5.86
N GLU A 69 -0.51 -3.17 -5.12
CA GLU A 69 -0.37 -3.83 -3.83
C GLU A 69 -0.64 -2.79 -2.75
N MET A 70 -1.68 -3.02 -1.95
CA MET A 70 -2.03 -2.09 -0.89
C MET A 70 -1.17 -2.34 0.35
N ASP A 71 -0.30 -1.41 0.69
CA ASP A 71 0.33 -1.39 2.02
C ASP A 71 -0.44 -0.47 2.96
N VAL A 72 -1.14 -1.09 3.91
CA VAL A 72 -2.01 -0.39 4.86
C VAL A 72 -1.21 0.49 5.83
N PHE A 73 0.03 0.13 6.13
CA PHE A 73 0.91 0.92 6.99
C PHE A 73 1.32 2.19 6.26
N TRP A 74 1.80 2.11 5.02
CA TRP A 74 2.28 3.29 4.30
C TRP A 74 1.16 4.28 3.98
N ILE A 75 -0.04 3.78 3.70
CA ILE A 75 -1.24 4.62 3.55
C ILE A 75 -1.55 5.34 4.86
N LYS A 76 -1.58 4.61 5.99
CA LYS A 76 -1.79 5.20 7.31
C LYS A 76 -0.66 6.17 7.68
N GLN A 77 0.58 5.85 7.33
CA GLN A 77 1.76 6.66 7.59
C GLN A 77 1.66 8.01 6.91
N ALA A 78 1.17 8.06 5.68
CA ALA A 78 0.87 9.31 4.98
C ALA A 78 -0.39 10.05 5.47
N GLY A 79 -0.98 9.60 6.59
CA GLY A 79 -2.15 10.22 7.21
C GLY A 79 -3.47 9.96 6.50
N GLN A 80 -3.48 9.03 5.53
CA GLN A 80 -4.71 8.61 4.86
C GLN A 80 -5.45 7.54 5.68
N ASP A 81 -6.69 7.27 5.30
CA ASP A 81 -7.49 6.16 5.84
C ASP A 81 -7.39 4.96 4.88
N PRO A 82 -6.70 3.87 5.27
CA PRO A 82 -6.56 2.70 4.42
C PRO A 82 -7.90 2.03 4.09
N LEU A 83 -8.84 1.94 5.05
CA LEU A 83 -10.13 1.31 4.82
C LEU A 83 -10.98 2.13 3.84
N ALA A 84 -10.97 3.46 3.97
CA ALA A 84 -11.64 4.34 3.03
C ALA A 84 -11.05 4.24 1.62
N LEU A 85 -9.71 4.19 1.51
CA LEU A 85 -9.03 4.07 0.22
C LEU A 85 -9.29 2.72 -0.45
N LEU A 86 -9.28 1.63 0.33
CA LEU A 86 -9.63 0.28 -0.12
C LEU A 86 -11.05 0.24 -0.71
N LYS A 87 -12.02 0.88 -0.03
CA LYS A 87 -13.40 0.97 -0.53
C LYS A 87 -13.51 1.82 -1.79
N LYS A 88 -12.79 2.95 -1.85
CA LYS A 88 -12.78 3.87 -2.99
C LYS A 88 -12.24 3.21 -4.26
N TYR A 89 -11.16 2.44 -4.15
CA TYR A 89 -10.48 1.78 -5.27
C TYR A 89 -10.57 0.26 -5.21
N SER A 90 -11.77 -0.25 -4.91
CA SER A 90 -12.02 -1.68 -4.64
C SER A 90 -11.63 -2.65 -5.75
N ASN A 91 -11.48 -2.19 -6.99
CA ASN A 91 -11.07 -2.99 -8.15
C ASN A 91 -9.60 -2.81 -8.55
N ARG A 92 -8.81 -2.04 -7.79
CA ARG A 92 -7.41 -1.70 -8.12
C ARG A 92 -6.37 -2.39 -7.25
N PHE A 93 -6.79 -2.95 -6.12
CA PHE A 93 -5.90 -3.70 -5.23
C PHE A 93 -6.12 -5.21 -5.40
N VAL A 94 -5.04 -5.91 -5.76
CA VAL A 94 -5.07 -7.38 -5.93
C VAL A 94 -4.11 -8.08 -4.97
N LEU A 95 -3.15 -7.33 -4.41
CA LEU A 95 -2.23 -7.74 -3.37
C LEU A 95 -2.37 -6.78 -2.16
N MET A 96 -2.00 -7.23 -0.97
CA MET A 96 -2.03 -6.41 0.24
C MET A 96 -0.94 -6.80 1.23
N HIS A 97 -0.22 -5.82 1.74
CA HIS A 97 0.60 -5.94 2.95
C HIS A 97 -0.22 -5.52 4.16
N LEU A 98 -0.37 -6.43 5.13
CA LEU A 98 -0.84 -6.13 6.47
C LEU A 98 0.37 -5.87 7.37
N LYS A 99 0.47 -4.63 7.80
CA LYS A 99 1.53 -4.11 8.67
C LYS A 99 0.90 -3.07 9.58
N ASP A 100 1.03 -3.27 10.89
CA ASP A 100 0.35 -2.41 11.86
C ASP A 100 1.33 -1.40 12.46
N ARG A 101 0.80 -0.24 12.82
CA ARG A 101 1.59 0.93 13.20
C ARG A 101 1.35 1.28 14.65
N LYS A 102 2.43 1.45 15.41
CA LYS A 102 2.40 1.85 16.81
C LYS A 102 1.53 3.10 17.01
N HIS A 103 0.66 3.07 18.01
CA HIS A 103 -0.11 4.25 18.42
C HIS A 103 0.79 5.45 18.72
N GLY A 104 0.38 6.62 18.24
CA GLY A 104 1.10 7.88 18.45
C GLY A 104 2.28 8.10 17.49
N THR A 105 2.53 7.18 16.54
CA THR A 105 3.46 7.45 15.44
C THR A 105 2.96 8.64 14.63
N LEU A 106 3.86 9.60 14.39
CA LEU A 106 3.57 10.79 13.58
C LEU A 106 3.40 10.41 12.12
N ASN A 107 2.45 11.05 11.45
CA ASN A 107 2.24 10.86 10.02
C ASN A 107 3.36 11.55 9.22
N THR A 108 3.84 10.88 8.18
CA THR A 108 4.81 11.38 7.20
C THR A 108 4.48 10.83 5.81
N ASP A 109 4.70 11.63 4.77
CA ASP A 109 4.49 11.29 3.36
C ASP A 109 5.80 11.31 2.55
N ASN A 110 6.92 11.04 3.25
CA ASN A 110 8.27 11.04 2.69
C ASN A 110 8.81 9.61 2.49
N GLY A 111 7.91 8.63 2.52
CA GLY A 111 8.17 7.18 2.46
C GLY A 111 9.32 6.70 3.32
N LYS A 112 9.44 7.29 4.51
CA LYS A 112 10.31 6.85 5.58
C LYS A 112 9.50 6.73 6.85
N ALA A 113 9.79 5.68 7.59
CA ALA A 113 9.28 5.46 8.94
C ALA A 113 10.37 4.76 9.74
N ASP A 114 10.37 4.97 11.05
CA ASP A 114 11.14 4.11 11.94
C ASP A 114 10.52 2.70 11.91
N VAL A 115 11.26 1.71 11.43
CA VAL A 115 10.80 0.32 11.33
C VAL A 115 10.37 -0.24 12.68
N GLU A 116 10.86 0.33 13.78
CA GLU A 116 10.49 -0.07 15.13
C GLU A 116 9.07 0.38 15.52
N THR A 117 8.42 1.18 14.68
CA THR A 117 6.99 1.49 14.78
C THR A 117 6.10 0.40 14.21
N ASN A 118 6.65 -0.63 13.55
CA ASN A 118 5.91 -1.84 13.20
C ASN A 118 5.61 -2.64 14.47
N VAL A 119 4.34 -2.90 14.70
CA VAL A 119 3.86 -3.65 15.86
C VAL A 119 3.06 -4.88 15.43
N VAL A 120 2.85 -5.79 16.37
CA VAL A 120 2.00 -6.96 16.16
C VAL A 120 0.64 -6.52 15.62
N LEU A 121 0.14 -7.21 14.58
CA LEU A 121 -1.15 -6.89 13.97
C LEU A 121 -2.27 -6.89 15.02
N GLY A 122 -3.09 -5.84 15.01
CA GLY A 122 -4.19 -5.65 15.94
C GLY A 122 -3.82 -4.92 17.24
N THR A 123 -2.56 -4.47 17.38
CA THR A 123 -2.09 -3.71 18.55
C THR A 123 -1.75 -2.26 18.23
N GLY A 124 -1.87 -1.87 16.95
CA GLY A 124 -1.60 -0.53 16.46
C GLY A 124 -2.84 0.23 16.02
N ASP A 125 -2.60 1.31 15.29
CA ASP A 125 -3.60 2.33 14.94
C ASP A 125 -4.11 2.25 13.48
N VAL A 126 -3.76 1.18 12.76
CA VAL A 126 -4.14 1.01 11.35
C VAL A 126 -5.58 0.49 11.20
N GLY A 127 -6.07 -0.29 12.17
CA GLY A 127 -7.40 -0.91 12.09
C GLY A 127 -7.42 -2.23 11.30
N ILE A 128 -6.40 -3.08 11.50
CA ILE A 128 -6.14 -4.29 10.70
C ILE A 128 -7.37 -5.22 10.61
N ALA A 129 -8.15 -5.38 11.68
CA ALA A 129 -9.30 -6.28 11.68
C ALA A 129 -10.33 -5.90 10.60
N GLU A 130 -10.72 -4.63 10.54
CA GLU A 130 -11.73 -4.14 9.60
C GLU A 130 -11.21 -4.18 8.15
N ILE A 131 -9.95 -3.80 7.95
CA ILE A 131 -9.29 -3.87 6.64
C ILE A 131 -9.20 -5.32 6.14
N PHE A 132 -8.85 -6.26 7.02
CA PHE A 132 -8.76 -7.67 6.65
C PHE A 132 -10.13 -8.25 6.26
N GLN A 133 -11.20 -7.91 6.99
CA GLN A 133 -12.55 -8.33 6.60
C GLN A 133 -12.97 -7.74 5.25
N GLU A 134 -12.68 -6.46 5.02
CA GLU A 134 -13.02 -5.80 3.76
C GLU A 134 -12.21 -6.37 2.59
N ALA A 135 -10.92 -6.65 2.79
CA ALA A 135 -10.06 -7.30 1.80
C ALA A 135 -10.59 -8.68 1.40
N LYS A 136 -11.02 -9.49 2.38
CA LYS A 136 -11.69 -10.78 2.13
C LYS A 136 -12.99 -10.59 1.36
N ARG A 137 -13.83 -9.63 1.75
CA ARG A 137 -15.11 -9.33 1.09
C ARG A 137 -14.93 -8.91 -0.37
N LEU A 138 -13.88 -8.15 -0.66
CA LEU A 138 -13.52 -7.68 -2.01
C LEU A 138 -12.78 -8.74 -2.83
N GLY A 139 -12.34 -9.83 -2.22
CA GLY A 139 -11.65 -10.91 -2.91
C GLY A 139 -10.20 -10.58 -3.29
N ILE A 140 -9.50 -9.79 -2.48
CA ILE A 140 -8.05 -9.58 -2.65
C ILE A 140 -7.34 -10.94 -2.60
N GLN A 141 -6.56 -11.23 -3.63
CA GLN A 141 -6.08 -12.59 -3.91
C GLN A 141 -4.97 -13.01 -2.95
N HIS A 142 -4.05 -12.10 -2.65
CA HIS A 142 -2.92 -12.36 -1.77
C HIS A 142 -2.83 -11.27 -0.70
N ILE A 143 -2.78 -11.71 0.54
CA ILE A 143 -2.65 -10.86 1.72
C ILE A 143 -1.44 -11.39 2.50
N PHE A 144 -0.43 -10.55 2.64
CA PHE A 144 0.84 -10.89 3.28
C PHE A 144 0.93 -10.19 4.64
N ILE A 145 1.58 -10.83 5.61
CA ILE A 145 2.03 -10.15 6.82
C ILE A 145 3.41 -9.57 6.49
N GLU A 146 3.56 -8.25 6.62
CA GLU A 146 4.87 -7.60 6.54
C GLU A 146 5.25 -7.06 7.93
N ASP A 147 6.49 -7.32 8.34
CA ASP A 147 7.09 -6.75 9.53
C ASP A 147 8.59 -6.58 9.32
N GLU A 148 9.03 -5.33 9.18
CA GLU A 148 10.44 -4.96 8.97
C GLU A 148 11.17 -4.60 10.27
N SER A 149 10.52 -4.71 11.44
CA SER A 149 11.18 -4.39 12.69
C SER A 149 12.27 -5.40 13.01
N SER A 150 13.22 -5.01 13.87
CA SER A 150 14.21 -5.93 14.45
C SER A 150 13.58 -7.09 15.25
N ARG A 151 12.27 -7.00 15.56
CA ARG A 151 11.50 -7.99 16.32
C ARG A 151 10.60 -8.87 15.44
N SER A 152 10.70 -8.79 14.12
CA SER A 152 9.78 -9.47 13.19
C SER A 152 9.61 -10.96 13.45
N LEU A 153 10.69 -11.68 13.77
CA LEU A 153 10.64 -13.12 14.11
C LEU A 153 9.78 -13.43 15.35
N GLU A 154 9.72 -12.51 16.32
CA GLU A 154 8.89 -12.64 17.51
C GLU A 154 7.45 -12.16 17.28
N GLN A 155 7.27 -11.16 16.42
CA GLN A 155 5.98 -10.52 16.15
C GLN A 155 5.13 -11.32 15.16
N ILE A 156 5.71 -11.87 14.08
CA ILE A 156 4.98 -12.61 13.04
C ILE A 156 4.10 -13.74 13.60
N PRO A 157 4.56 -14.61 14.52
CA PRO A 157 3.70 -15.65 15.10
C PRO A 157 2.49 -15.07 15.86
N LYS A 158 2.66 -13.92 16.53
CA LYS A 158 1.59 -13.24 17.27
C LYS A 158 0.60 -12.59 16.30
N SER A 159 1.09 -11.94 15.24
CA SER A 159 0.29 -11.38 14.15
C SER A 159 -0.54 -12.45 13.44
N LEU A 160 0.04 -13.62 13.18
CA LEU A 160 -0.68 -14.76 12.62
C LEU A 160 -1.77 -15.26 13.58
N LYS A 161 -1.50 -15.33 14.89
CA LYS A 161 -2.50 -15.71 15.89
C LYS A 161 -3.66 -14.71 15.92
N PHE A 162 -3.38 -13.41 15.86
CA PHE A 162 -4.40 -12.37 15.75
C PHE A 162 -5.24 -12.55 14.48
N LEU A 163 -4.60 -12.71 13.32
CA LEU A 163 -5.35 -12.88 12.07
C LEU A 163 -6.26 -14.09 12.11
N ARG A 164 -5.83 -15.22 12.70
CA ARG A 164 -6.68 -16.42 12.85
C ARG A 164 -7.97 -16.18 13.65
N THR A 165 -8.04 -15.17 14.52
CA THR A 165 -9.28 -14.83 15.22
C THR A 165 -10.25 -14.01 14.36
N GLN A 166 -9.82 -13.59 13.16
CA GLN A 166 -10.60 -12.83 12.19
C GLN A 166 -11.18 -13.71 11.07
N TRP A 167 -11.02 -15.04 11.15
CA TRP A 167 -11.44 -15.94 10.05
C TRP A 167 -12.92 -16.23 10.07
#